data_AF-A0A2R3N0X3-F1
#
_entry.id   AF-A0A2R3N0X3-F1
#
_cell.length_a   1.000
_cell.length_b   1.000
_cell.length_c   1.000
_cell.angle_alpha   90.00
_cell.angle_beta   90.00
_cell.angle_gamma   90.00
#
_symmetry.space_group_name_H-M   'P 1'
#
loop_
_entity.id
_entity.type
_entity.pdbx_description
1 polymer ?
#
loop_
_entity_poly.entity_id
_entity_poly.type
_entity_poly.pdbx_seq_one_letter_code
_entity_poly.pdbx_strand_id
1 'polypeptide(L)'
;MDKLKKITIFTLIFQLVVTASFLPAQAVVRPNKIVADIADMTIIMNYEDYKKDGKDGSPYFANDMLLCEYPIVLHKRIVYIPLTYYNCILLGLNLELKEDEIFLSKSNPEKPTMYLKDQSHPRRDKKTIEMALLPYPLNLCGVKYSDLEYPALFYKNIAYLPLTWKVAHEIMQWDYRFGEKGIELYTDSYYYYSEGDSHFKINKKRDLAASVSPGKTYYKKGDTKIFAFTELYNMIGPSMGNMEIFKGEKKTTIPGYTGHGQKQGPLFTVDGEYIYTAHIEIDRHRYGYCKIKMDTGEITYLGGDNLYYEP
;
A
#
# COMPACT_ATOMS: atom_id res chain seq x y z
N MET A 1 16.29 20.33 -10.55
CA MET A 1 17.27 19.53 -11.34
C MET A 1 17.89 18.35 -10.57
N ASP A 2 17.70 18.23 -9.25
CA ASP A 2 18.31 17.16 -8.42
C ASP A 2 17.43 15.92 -8.15
N LYS A 3 16.09 16.01 -8.28
CA LYS A 3 15.18 14.86 -8.06
C LYS A 3 15.31 13.79 -9.14
N LEU A 4 15.53 14.19 -10.40
CA LEU A 4 15.70 13.25 -11.52
C LEU A 4 17.00 12.45 -11.39
N LYS A 5 18.10 13.08 -10.96
CA LYS A 5 19.40 12.41 -10.76
C LYS A 5 19.36 11.37 -9.65
N LYS A 6 18.68 11.62 -8.52
CA LYS A 6 18.59 10.64 -7.42
C LYS A 6 17.74 9.41 -7.78
N ILE A 7 16.65 9.60 -8.50
CA ILE A 7 15.82 8.48 -9.00
C ILE A 7 16.60 7.69 -10.05
N THR A 8 17.26 8.35 -11.00
CA THR A 8 18.10 7.68 -12.00
C THR A 8 19.25 6.90 -11.36
N ILE A 9 19.88 7.41 -10.30
CA ILE A 9 20.97 6.69 -9.59
C ILE A 9 20.45 5.47 -8.83
N PHE A 10 19.27 5.54 -8.18
CA PHE A 10 18.71 4.40 -7.45
C PHE A 10 18.18 3.30 -8.39
N THR A 11 17.54 3.68 -9.50
CA THR A 11 17.14 2.75 -10.57
C THR A 11 18.37 2.14 -11.26
N LEU A 12 19.46 2.91 -11.42
CA LEU A 12 20.72 2.38 -11.94
C LEU A 12 21.36 1.38 -10.98
N ILE A 13 21.33 1.59 -9.66
CA ILE A 13 21.91 0.64 -8.69
C ILE A 13 21.15 -0.69 -8.71
N PHE A 14 19.81 -0.66 -8.81
CA PHE A 14 19.01 -1.87 -8.95
C PHE A 14 19.24 -2.58 -10.30
N GLN A 15 19.42 -1.82 -11.39
CA GLN A 15 19.86 -2.38 -12.67
C GLN A 15 21.30 -2.91 -12.63
N LEU A 16 22.22 -2.26 -11.93
CA LEU A 16 23.64 -2.64 -11.89
C LEU A 16 23.86 -3.96 -11.15
N VAL A 17 23.15 -4.16 -10.04
CA VAL A 17 23.17 -5.44 -9.29
C VAL A 17 22.64 -6.58 -10.15
N VAL A 18 21.71 -6.31 -11.07
CA VAL A 18 21.20 -7.31 -12.03
C VAL A 18 22.16 -7.55 -13.20
N THR A 19 23.02 -6.59 -13.57
CA THR A 19 23.90 -6.73 -14.76
C THR A 19 25.20 -7.50 -14.56
N ALA A 20 25.60 -7.85 -13.33
CA ALA A 20 26.94 -8.40 -13.07
C ALA A 20 27.05 -9.94 -13.20
N SER A 21 26.02 -10.65 -13.65
CA SER A 21 26.09 -12.12 -13.80
C SER A 21 25.24 -12.68 -14.94
N PHE A 22 25.30 -12.07 -16.13
CA PHE A 22 24.78 -12.72 -17.33
C PHE A 22 25.88 -13.51 -18.03
N LEU A 23 26.08 -14.76 -17.61
CA LEU A 23 26.60 -15.78 -18.53
C LEU A 23 25.45 -16.19 -19.46
N PRO A 24 25.69 -16.41 -20.77
CA PRO A 24 24.63 -16.79 -21.69
C PRO A 24 24.24 -18.25 -21.42
N ALA A 25 23.10 -18.46 -20.74
CA ALA A 25 22.48 -19.76 -20.66
C ALA A 25 22.07 -20.21 -22.08
N GLN A 26 22.79 -21.19 -22.61
CA GLN A 26 22.50 -21.85 -23.88
C GLN A 26 21.22 -22.69 -23.75
N ALA A 27 20.46 -22.74 -24.85
CA ALA A 27 19.20 -23.47 -25.07
C ALA A 27 17.90 -22.77 -24.58
N VAL A 28 17.40 -21.82 -25.37
CA VAL A 28 16.03 -21.31 -25.27
C VAL A 28 15.06 -22.40 -25.76
N VAL A 29 14.63 -23.25 -24.83
CA VAL A 29 13.33 -23.94 -24.93
C VAL A 29 12.29 -22.84 -25.08
N ARG A 30 11.47 -22.88 -26.13
CA ARG A 30 10.38 -21.89 -26.30
C ARG A 30 9.56 -21.89 -25.00
N PRO A 31 9.57 -20.82 -24.19
CA PRO A 31 8.84 -20.84 -22.94
C PRO A 31 7.37 -21.02 -23.28
N ASN A 32 6.70 -21.96 -22.61
CA ASN A 32 5.26 -22.16 -22.74
C ASN A 32 4.57 -20.81 -22.55
N LYS A 33 4.05 -20.27 -23.65
CA LYS A 33 3.41 -18.96 -23.69
C LYS A 33 2.10 -19.06 -22.92
N ILE A 34 2.08 -18.47 -21.73
CA ILE A 34 0.88 -18.43 -20.87
C ILE A 34 0.13 -17.14 -21.19
N VAL A 35 -1.12 -17.27 -21.58
CA VAL A 35 -2.01 -16.11 -21.71
C VAL A 35 -2.78 -15.96 -20.40
N ALA A 36 -2.68 -14.77 -19.81
CA ALA A 36 -3.40 -14.38 -18.61
C ALA A 36 -4.29 -13.17 -18.92
N ASP A 37 -5.46 -13.13 -18.30
CA ASP A 37 -6.38 -12.00 -18.41
C ASP A 37 -5.98 -10.94 -17.38
N ILE A 38 -6.07 -9.65 -17.71
CA ILE A 38 -5.99 -8.60 -16.70
C ILE A 38 -7.22 -8.75 -15.81
N ALA A 39 -7.03 -8.76 -14.49
CA ALA A 39 -8.13 -9.00 -13.56
C ALA A 39 -9.23 -7.94 -13.75
N ASP A 40 -10.48 -8.40 -13.87
CA ASP A 40 -11.63 -7.55 -14.14
C ASP A 40 -12.63 -7.50 -12.98
N MET A 41 -12.13 -7.82 -11.78
CA MET A 41 -12.85 -7.77 -10.52
C MET A 41 -12.18 -6.80 -9.54
N THR A 42 -12.91 -6.41 -8.50
CA THR A 42 -12.35 -5.59 -7.42
C THR A 42 -11.38 -6.40 -6.58
N ILE A 43 -10.20 -5.83 -6.35
CA ILE A 43 -9.17 -6.38 -5.46
C ILE A 43 -8.75 -5.25 -4.53
N ILE A 44 -8.86 -5.47 -3.23
CA ILE A 44 -8.46 -4.52 -2.20
C ILE A 44 -7.24 -5.09 -1.48
N MET A 45 -6.11 -4.39 -1.55
CA MET A 45 -4.90 -4.75 -0.81
C MET A 45 -4.57 -3.65 0.19
N ASN A 46 -4.72 -3.90 1.48
CA ASN A 46 -4.43 -2.94 2.55
C ASN A 46 -5.05 -1.54 2.34
N TYR A 47 -6.33 -1.47 1.94
CA TYR A 47 -7.04 -0.22 1.56
C TYR A 47 -6.59 0.45 0.24
N GLU A 48 -5.79 -0.22 -0.59
CA GLU A 48 -5.65 0.11 -2.00
C GLU A 48 -6.68 -0.66 -2.84
N ASP A 49 -7.62 0.07 -3.42
CA ASP A 49 -8.59 -0.49 -4.36
C ASP A 49 -7.96 -0.63 -5.75
N TYR A 50 -8.12 -1.80 -6.36
CA TYR A 50 -7.87 -2.03 -7.78
C TYR A 50 -9.20 -2.36 -8.44
N LYS A 51 -9.59 -1.58 -9.46
CA LYS A 51 -10.92 -1.67 -10.10
C LYS A 51 -10.81 -1.67 -11.62
N LYS A 52 -11.85 -2.21 -12.25
CA LYS A 52 -12.00 -2.39 -13.70
C LYS A 52 -12.07 -1.07 -14.48
N ASP A 53 -12.81 -0.09 -13.97
CA ASP A 53 -13.05 1.20 -14.59
C ASP A 53 -13.21 2.22 -13.45
N GLY A 54 -12.30 3.18 -13.27
CA GLY A 54 -12.31 4.18 -12.18
C GLY A 54 -13.52 5.15 -12.17
N LYS A 55 -14.72 4.69 -12.56
CA LYS A 55 -15.94 5.46 -12.81
C LYS A 55 -16.89 5.58 -11.62
N ASP A 56 -16.61 4.96 -10.48
CA ASP A 56 -17.39 5.18 -9.25
C ASP A 56 -16.93 6.45 -8.53
N GLY A 57 -17.21 7.62 -9.12
CA GLY A 57 -17.36 8.93 -8.45
C GLY A 57 -16.22 9.51 -7.59
N SER A 58 -15.17 8.75 -7.31
CA SER A 58 -14.00 9.12 -6.51
C SER A 58 -12.79 9.14 -7.45
N PRO A 59 -12.54 10.27 -8.13
CA PRO A 59 -11.53 10.36 -9.19
C PRO A 59 -10.07 10.17 -8.72
N TYR A 60 -9.81 9.99 -7.42
CA TYR A 60 -8.45 10.07 -6.87
C TYR A 60 -7.85 8.73 -6.37
N PHE A 61 -8.64 7.65 -6.16
CA PHE A 61 -8.15 6.53 -5.33
C PHE A 61 -8.05 5.14 -5.96
N ALA A 62 -8.93 4.73 -6.85
CA ALA A 62 -8.85 3.37 -7.40
C ALA A 62 -7.70 3.23 -8.42
N ASN A 63 -6.92 2.17 -8.29
CA ASN A 63 -5.94 1.73 -9.27
C ASN A 63 -6.68 1.09 -10.45
N ASP A 64 -6.68 1.77 -11.59
CA ASP A 64 -7.10 1.23 -12.87
C ASP A 64 -6.01 0.30 -13.40
N MET A 65 -6.30 -1.00 -13.41
CA MET A 65 -5.33 -2.02 -13.83
C MET A 65 -4.89 -1.84 -15.29
N LEU A 66 -5.71 -1.24 -16.16
CA LEU A 66 -5.32 -1.00 -17.55
C LEU A 66 -4.31 0.13 -17.71
N LEU A 67 -4.10 0.94 -16.67
CA LEU A 67 -3.05 1.96 -16.59
C LEU A 67 -1.77 1.45 -15.89
N CYS A 68 -1.80 0.25 -15.30
CA CYS A 68 -0.65 -0.35 -14.64
C CYS A 68 0.36 -0.90 -15.65
N GLU A 69 1.65 -0.65 -15.41
CA GLU A 69 2.69 -1.33 -16.18
C GLU A 69 2.67 -2.83 -15.86
N TYR A 70 2.51 -3.18 -14.59
CA TYR A 70 2.40 -4.55 -14.09
C TYR A 70 1.02 -4.76 -13.45
N PRO A 71 -0.04 -4.99 -14.25
CA PRO A 71 -1.38 -5.20 -13.70
C PRO A 71 -1.48 -6.52 -12.96
N ILE A 72 -2.44 -6.61 -12.04
CA ILE A 72 -2.88 -7.88 -11.47
C ILE A 72 -3.58 -8.69 -12.56
N VAL A 73 -3.29 -9.98 -12.63
CA VAL A 73 -3.81 -10.86 -13.70
C VAL A 73 -4.54 -12.07 -13.12
N LEU A 74 -5.40 -12.65 -13.94
CA LEU A 74 -6.10 -13.91 -13.73
C LEU A 74 -5.52 -14.96 -14.68
N HIS A 75 -5.12 -16.10 -14.12
CA HIS A 75 -4.77 -17.28 -14.90
C HIS A 75 -5.40 -18.51 -14.25
N LYS A 76 -6.13 -19.32 -15.02
CA LYS A 76 -6.92 -20.46 -14.51
C LYS A 76 -7.81 -20.09 -13.31
N ARG A 77 -8.42 -18.90 -13.35
CA ARG A 77 -9.27 -18.33 -12.28
C ARG A 77 -8.56 -18.08 -10.95
N ILE A 78 -7.23 -18.08 -10.92
CA ILE A 78 -6.42 -17.64 -9.77
C ILE A 78 -5.88 -16.24 -10.05
N VAL A 79 -5.93 -15.39 -9.03
CA VAL A 79 -5.33 -14.05 -9.05
C VAL A 79 -3.82 -14.16 -8.87
N TYR A 80 -3.07 -13.40 -9.65
CA TYR A 80 -1.63 -13.31 -9.59
C TYR A 80 -1.21 -11.87 -9.32
N ILE A 81 -0.56 -11.67 -8.18
CA ILE A 81 -0.10 -10.34 -7.74
C ILE A 81 1.34 -10.12 -8.25
N PRO A 82 1.63 -9.02 -8.95
CA PRO A 82 2.99 -8.70 -9.34
C PRO A 82 3.81 -8.27 -8.14
N LEU A 83 4.99 -8.86 -7.97
CA LEU A 83 5.94 -8.53 -6.92
C LEU A 83 6.80 -7.32 -7.31
N THR A 84 6.16 -6.19 -7.61
CA THR A 84 6.86 -4.91 -7.79
C THR A 84 7.33 -4.35 -6.44
N TYR A 85 8.29 -3.42 -6.46
CA TYR A 85 8.75 -2.74 -5.24
C TYR A 85 7.60 -2.16 -4.39
N TYR A 86 6.66 -1.45 -5.03
CA TYR A 86 5.55 -0.82 -4.32
C TYR A 86 4.50 -1.83 -3.85
N ASN A 87 4.25 -2.92 -4.59
CA ASN A 87 3.37 -3.98 -4.11
C ASN A 87 3.99 -4.76 -2.94
N CYS A 88 5.33 -4.93 -2.93
CA CYS A 88 6.03 -5.51 -1.79
C CYS A 88 5.94 -4.60 -0.56
N ILE A 89 6.10 -3.28 -0.70
CA ILE A 89 5.83 -2.32 0.40
C ILE A 89 4.40 -2.46 0.87
N LEU A 90 3.45 -2.41 -0.07
CA LEU A 90 2.02 -2.47 0.24
C LEU A 90 1.71 -3.71 1.06
N LEU A 91 2.20 -4.88 0.64
CA LEU A 91 1.94 -6.17 1.28
C LEU A 91 2.85 -6.50 2.48
N GLY A 92 3.82 -5.63 2.80
CA GLY A 92 4.78 -5.88 3.87
C GLY A 92 5.66 -7.10 3.56
N LEU A 93 6.30 -7.07 2.40
CA LEU A 93 7.17 -8.14 1.91
C LEU A 93 8.59 -7.60 1.65
N ASN A 94 9.58 -8.43 1.99
CA ASN A 94 10.95 -8.27 1.53
C ASN A 94 11.17 -9.25 0.38
N LEU A 95 11.76 -8.76 -0.71
CA LEU A 95 12.15 -9.56 -1.86
C LEU A 95 13.67 -9.50 -2.01
N GLU A 96 14.32 -10.65 -1.98
CA GLU A 96 15.76 -10.80 -2.13
C GLU A 96 16.06 -11.83 -3.22
N LEU A 97 17.07 -11.59 -4.05
CA LEU A 97 17.62 -12.57 -5.00
C LEU A 97 18.97 -13.03 -4.46
N LYS A 98 19.11 -14.33 -4.17
CA LYS A 98 20.35 -14.95 -3.70
C LYS A 98 20.61 -16.20 -4.51
N GLU A 99 21.79 -16.29 -5.14
CA GLU A 99 22.21 -17.49 -5.88
C GLU A 99 21.14 -18.00 -6.86
N ASP A 100 20.56 -17.08 -7.64
CA ASP A 100 19.48 -17.35 -8.60
C ASP A 100 18.14 -17.85 -8.03
N GLU A 101 17.96 -17.83 -6.71
CA GLU A 101 16.68 -18.10 -6.02
C GLU A 101 16.07 -16.80 -5.47
N ILE A 102 14.76 -16.63 -5.69
CA ILE A 102 13.98 -15.51 -5.17
C ILE A 102 13.47 -15.88 -3.78
N PHE A 103 13.84 -15.10 -2.78
CA PHE A 103 13.35 -15.21 -1.41
C PHE A 103 12.34 -14.10 -1.14
N LEU A 104 11.12 -14.51 -0.79
CA LEU A 104 10.06 -13.62 -0.36
C LEU A 104 9.77 -13.89 1.12
N SER A 105 9.98 -12.89 1.97
CA SER A 105 9.69 -12.98 3.41
C SER A 105 8.74 -11.86 3.84
N LYS A 106 8.02 -12.06 4.94
CA LYS A 106 7.26 -10.98 5.58
C LYS A 106 8.24 -9.93 6.12
N SER A 107 7.93 -8.66 5.94
CA SER A 107 8.66 -7.57 6.55
C SER A 107 8.07 -7.25 7.94
N ASN A 108 8.88 -6.64 8.80
CA ASN A 108 8.43 -6.08 10.08
C ASN A 108 8.83 -4.60 10.09
N PRO A 109 8.13 -3.75 9.32
CA PRO A 109 8.55 -2.38 9.12
C PRO A 109 8.37 -1.57 10.40
N GLU A 110 9.48 -1.08 10.96
CA GLU A 110 9.47 -0.19 12.14
C GLU A 110 9.00 1.23 11.81
N LYS A 111 9.06 1.62 10.53
CA LYS A 111 8.73 2.95 10.04
C LYS A 111 7.87 2.88 8.79
N PRO A 112 6.96 3.86 8.59
CA PRO A 112 6.15 3.93 7.40
C PRO A 112 7.01 4.15 6.16
N THR A 113 6.76 3.38 5.11
CA THR A 113 7.45 3.51 3.81
C THR A 113 6.51 4.07 2.75
N MET A 114 7.03 4.95 1.88
CA MET A 114 6.22 5.59 0.85
C MET A 114 5.77 4.58 -0.21
N TYR A 115 4.48 4.51 -0.47
CA TYR A 115 3.85 3.78 -1.57
C TYR A 115 3.51 4.75 -2.69
N LEU A 116 3.81 4.35 -3.93
CA LEU A 116 3.34 5.03 -5.15
C LEU A 116 2.60 4.02 -6.03
N LYS A 117 1.47 4.47 -6.58
CA LYS A 117 0.69 3.67 -7.51
C LYS A 117 1.49 3.44 -8.80
N ASP A 118 1.50 2.21 -9.28
CA ASP A 118 1.98 1.87 -10.61
C ASP A 118 0.88 2.16 -11.65
N GLN A 119 0.71 3.43 -12.04
CA GLN A 119 -0.24 3.84 -13.08
C GLN A 119 0.42 4.72 -14.15
N SER A 120 1.70 4.51 -14.43
CA SER A 120 2.47 5.30 -15.40
C SER A 120 2.37 4.77 -16.83
N HIS A 121 1.55 3.76 -17.11
CA HIS A 121 1.45 3.16 -18.43
C HIS A 121 0.31 3.75 -19.26
N PRO A 122 0.48 3.93 -20.59
CA PRO A 122 -0.64 4.19 -21.47
C PRO A 122 -1.72 3.13 -21.29
N ARG A 123 -2.99 3.54 -21.34
CA ARG A 123 -4.11 2.62 -21.17
C ARG A 123 -4.00 1.49 -22.20
N ARG A 124 -4.04 0.25 -21.71
CA ARG A 124 -3.99 -0.94 -22.56
C ARG A 124 -5.32 -1.13 -23.30
N ASP A 125 -5.25 -1.33 -24.60
CA ASP A 125 -6.40 -1.76 -25.41
C ASP A 125 -6.70 -3.26 -25.24
N LYS A 126 -5.63 -4.06 -25.09
CA LYS A 126 -5.74 -5.50 -24.86
C LYS A 126 -5.91 -5.79 -23.37
N LYS A 127 -6.90 -6.63 -23.05
CA LYS A 127 -7.17 -7.12 -21.69
C LYS A 127 -6.43 -8.41 -21.34
N THR A 128 -5.46 -8.82 -22.16
CA THR A 128 -4.67 -10.02 -21.95
C THR A 128 -3.18 -9.72 -22.02
N ILE A 129 -2.41 -10.51 -21.29
CA ILE A 129 -0.95 -10.42 -21.23
C ILE A 129 -0.36 -11.80 -21.51
N GLU A 130 0.69 -11.80 -22.33
CA GLU A 130 1.51 -12.98 -22.59
C GLU A 130 2.63 -13.04 -21.54
N MET A 131 2.67 -14.13 -20.82
CA MET A 131 3.57 -14.37 -19.69
C MET A 131 4.34 -15.67 -19.89
N ALA A 132 5.39 -15.84 -19.09
CA ALA A 132 6.14 -17.08 -18.98
C ALA A 132 6.01 -17.67 -17.57
N LEU A 133 6.46 -18.91 -17.41
CA LEU A 133 6.76 -19.46 -16.08
C LEU A 133 7.94 -18.69 -15.47
N LEU A 134 7.93 -18.54 -14.15
CA LEU A 134 9.09 -18.01 -13.43
C LEU A 134 10.32 -18.89 -13.67
N PRO A 135 11.43 -18.35 -14.22
CA PRO A 135 12.61 -19.15 -14.52
C PRO A 135 13.51 -19.39 -13.30
N TYR A 136 13.17 -18.80 -12.16
CA TYR A 136 13.93 -18.88 -10.91
C TYR A 136 13.15 -19.68 -9.86
N PRO A 137 13.83 -20.47 -9.00
CA PRO A 137 13.23 -21.01 -7.80
C PRO A 137 12.65 -19.89 -6.93
N LEU A 138 11.52 -20.18 -6.29
CA LEU A 138 10.83 -19.24 -5.42
C LEU A 138 10.71 -19.83 -4.02
N ASN A 139 11.23 -19.11 -3.04
CA ASN A 139 11.08 -19.41 -1.63
C ASN A 139 10.08 -18.42 -1.00
N LEU A 140 9.06 -18.95 -0.34
CA LEU A 140 8.04 -18.19 0.35
C LEU A 140 8.18 -18.46 1.85
N CYS A 141 8.68 -17.50 2.61
CA CYS A 141 8.83 -17.58 4.07
C CYS A 141 9.56 -18.86 4.54
N GLY A 142 10.61 -19.28 3.85
CA GLY A 142 11.39 -20.49 4.15
C GLY A 142 10.90 -21.75 3.42
N VAL A 143 9.74 -21.70 2.74
CA VAL A 143 9.16 -22.84 2.03
C VAL A 143 9.43 -22.72 0.52
N LYS A 144 10.05 -23.74 -0.07
CA LYS A 144 10.20 -23.80 -1.54
C LYS A 144 8.84 -23.96 -2.21
N TYR A 145 8.50 -23.04 -3.08
CA TYR A 145 7.25 -23.03 -3.84
C TYR A 145 7.44 -23.69 -5.21
N SER A 146 6.76 -24.81 -5.41
CA SER A 146 6.83 -25.59 -6.65
C SER A 146 5.46 -26.21 -6.97
N ASP A 147 4.46 -25.36 -7.20
CA ASP A 147 3.13 -25.79 -7.62
C ASP A 147 3.06 -25.95 -9.15
N LEU A 148 2.68 -27.14 -9.63
CA LEU A 148 2.58 -27.43 -11.06
C LEU A 148 1.27 -26.93 -11.67
N GLU A 149 0.21 -26.83 -10.88
CA GLU A 149 -1.10 -26.39 -11.34
C GLU A 149 -1.15 -24.86 -11.45
N TYR A 150 -0.63 -24.20 -10.40
CA TYR A 150 -0.55 -22.75 -10.25
C TYR A 150 0.90 -22.28 -10.02
N PRO A 151 1.80 -22.45 -11.00
CA PRO A 151 3.18 -21.99 -10.88
C PRO A 151 3.24 -20.47 -10.78
N ALA A 152 4.32 -19.94 -10.21
CA ALA A 152 4.62 -18.52 -10.29
C ALA A 152 4.86 -18.11 -11.75
N LEU A 153 4.36 -16.93 -12.12
CA LEU A 153 4.47 -16.40 -13.48
C LEU A 153 5.52 -15.30 -13.55
N PHE A 154 5.91 -14.96 -14.78
CA PHE A 154 6.94 -13.98 -15.05
C PHE A 154 6.56 -13.11 -16.24
N TYR A 155 6.66 -11.81 -16.05
CA TYR A 155 6.36 -10.81 -17.07
C TYR A 155 7.27 -9.60 -16.88
N LYS A 156 7.98 -9.20 -17.94
CA LYS A 156 8.88 -8.03 -17.94
C LYS A 156 9.81 -7.97 -16.71
N ASN A 157 10.47 -9.08 -16.38
CA ASN A 157 11.37 -9.16 -15.22
C ASN A 157 10.70 -9.03 -13.84
N ILE A 158 9.37 -9.11 -13.77
CA ILE A 158 8.60 -9.14 -12.52
C ILE A 158 8.03 -10.54 -12.31
N ALA A 159 8.26 -11.07 -11.12
CA ALA A 159 7.63 -12.30 -10.65
C ALA A 159 6.18 -12.03 -10.21
N TYR A 160 5.29 -12.97 -10.50
CA TYR A 160 3.88 -12.90 -10.19
C TYR A 160 3.50 -14.05 -9.26
N LEU A 161 3.05 -13.69 -8.06
CA LEU A 161 2.72 -14.64 -7.01
C LEU A 161 1.25 -15.09 -7.15
N PRO A 162 0.97 -16.39 -7.30
CA PRO A 162 -0.38 -16.93 -7.30
C PRO A 162 -1.01 -16.80 -5.92
N LEU A 163 -2.19 -16.20 -5.84
CA LEU A 163 -2.97 -16.04 -4.62
C LEU A 163 -3.87 -17.28 -4.41
N THR A 164 -3.25 -18.46 -4.32
CA THR A 164 -3.94 -19.70 -3.92
C THR A 164 -4.14 -19.73 -2.41
N TRP A 165 -5.02 -20.61 -1.91
CA TRP A 165 -5.19 -20.83 -0.47
C TRP A 165 -3.87 -21.20 0.22
N LYS A 166 -3.09 -22.10 -0.40
CA LYS A 166 -1.76 -22.49 0.07
C LYS A 166 -0.82 -21.29 0.23
N VAL A 167 -0.79 -20.39 -0.75
CA VAL A 167 0.07 -19.19 -0.66
C VAL A 167 -0.49 -18.19 0.34
N ALA A 168 -1.73 -17.75 0.18
CA ALA A 168 -2.31 -16.66 0.95
C ALA A 168 -2.52 -17.02 2.43
N HIS A 169 -3.10 -18.20 2.70
CA HIS A 169 -3.49 -18.61 4.03
C HIS A 169 -2.42 -19.45 4.72
N GLU A 170 -1.95 -20.53 4.10
CA GLU A 170 -1.06 -21.49 4.78
C GLU A 170 0.37 -20.95 4.94
N ILE A 171 0.95 -20.39 3.88
CA ILE A 171 2.32 -19.89 3.89
C ILE A 171 2.38 -18.44 4.39
N MET A 172 1.62 -17.54 3.76
CA MET A 172 1.68 -16.11 4.05
C MET A 172 0.83 -15.69 5.26
N GLN A 173 -0.14 -16.51 5.68
CA GLN A 173 -1.04 -16.21 6.80
C GLN A 173 -1.63 -14.79 6.71
N TRP A 174 -2.06 -14.42 5.51
CA TRP A 174 -2.73 -13.15 5.27
C TRP A 174 -4.22 -13.25 5.58
N ASP A 175 -4.80 -12.11 5.99
CA ASP A 175 -6.24 -11.98 6.17
C ASP A 175 -6.88 -11.84 4.79
N TYR A 176 -7.15 -13.00 4.18
CA TYR A 176 -7.70 -13.15 2.85
C TYR A 176 -9.21 -13.42 2.89
N ARG A 177 -9.98 -12.65 2.13
CA ARG A 177 -11.43 -12.84 1.98
C ARG A 177 -11.81 -12.79 0.51
N PHE A 178 -12.69 -13.70 0.10
CA PHE A 178 -13.30 -13.72 -1.23
C PHE A 178 -14.82 -13.66 -1.06
N GLY A 179 -15.47 -12.76 -1.80
CA GLY A 179 -16.92 -12.61 -1.75
C GLY A 179 -17.49 -11.86 -2.96
N GLU A 180 -18.75 -11.44 -2.86
CA GLU A 180 -19.46 -10.77 -3.97
C GLU A 180 -18.77 -9.48 -4.45
N LYS A 181 -18.05 -8.80 -3.54
CA LYS A 181 -17.31 -7.57 -3.84
C LYS A 181 -15.89 -7.81 -4.34
N GLY A 182 -15.51 -9.06 -4.59
CA GLY A 182 -14.17 -9.43 -5.06
C GLY A 182 -13.26 -9.94 -3.95
N ILE A 183 -11.97 -9.60 -4.03
CA ILE A 183 -10.94 -10.04 -3.07
C ILE A 183 -10.58 -8.89 -2.14
N GLU A 184 -10.53 -9.19 -0.85
CA GLU A 184 -9.93 -8.33 0.16
C GLU A 184 -8.73 -9.04 0.77
N LEU A 185 -7.60 -8.34 0.85
CA LEU A 185 -6.35 -8.83 1.38
C LEU A 185 -5.80 -7.82 2.37
N TYR A 186 -5.72 -8.21 3.64
CA TYR A 186 -5.05 -7.43 4.68
C TYR A 186 -3.80 -8.17 5.18
N THR A 187 -2.68 -7.47 5.18
CA THR A 187 -1.37 -7.99 5.57
C THR A 187 -0.69 -7.05 6.55
N ASP A 188 0.23 -7.58 7.33
CA ASP A 188 1.09 -6.78 8.19
C ASP A 188 2.00 -5.92 7.31
N SER A 189 1.85 -4.60 7.42
CA SER A 189 2.56 -3.64 6.59
C SER A 189 2.51 -2.26 7.25
N TYR A 190 3.44 -1.39 6.86
CA TYR A 190 3.46 -0.01 7.28
C TYR A 190 3.82 0.91 6.12
N TYR A 191 2.80 1.47 5.48
CA TYR A 191 3.00 2.33 4.31
C TYR A 191 2.25 3.66 4.43
N TYR A 192 2.69 4.63 3.63
CA TYR A 192 1.98 5.90 3.46
C TYR A 192 2.01 6.40 2.03
N TYR A 193 1.07 7.28 1.71
CA TYR A 193 1.06 8.08 0.49
C TYR A 193 0.79 9.54 0.85
N SER A 194 1.40 10.48 0.12
CA SER A 194 1.24 11.92 0.36
C SER A 194 1.53 12.70 -0.93
N GLU A 195 0.57 13.52 -1.35
CA GLU A 195 0.71 14.41 -2.52
C GLU A 195 1.41 15.74 -2.19
N GLY A 196 1.41 16.14 -0.92
CA GLY A 196 1.97 17.42 -0.49
C GLY A 196 1.76 17.72 0.99
N ASP A 197 2.08 18.96 1.36
CA ASP A 197 1.90 19.47 2.71
C ASP A 197 0.42 19.74 3.01
N SER A 198 0.02 19.53 4.26
CA SER A 198 -1.27 19.99 4.76
C SER A 198 -1.05 21.09 5.78
N HIS A 199 -1.82 22.17 5.69
CA HIS A 199 -1.74 23.32 6.57
C HIS A 199 -3.09 23.55 7.24
N PHE A 200 -3.05 23.94 8.50
CA PHE A 200 -4.25 24.29 9.26
C PHE A 200 -3.96 25.51 10.13
N LYS A 201 -4.89 26.45 10.17
CA LYS A 201 -4.81 27.67 10.96
C LYS A 201 -6.19 27.97 11.55
N ILE A 202 -6.22 28.23 12.86
CA ILE A 202 -7.41 28.70 13.57
C ILE A 202 -7.03 29.91 14.40
N ASN A 203 -7.65 31.05 14.12
CA ASN A 203 -7.33 32.30 14.81
C ASN A 203 -8.18 32.49 16.08
N LYS A 204 -7.88 33.53 16.86
CA LYS A 204 -8.64 33.88 18.08
C LYS A 204 -10.13 34.15 17.85
N LYS A 205 -10.50 34.57 16.62
CA LYS A 205 -11.88 34.80 16.19
C LYS A 205 -12.58 33.53 15.70
N ARG A 206 -11.90 32.38 15.74
CA ARG A 206 -12.36 31.06 15.28
C ARG A 206 -12.53 30.98 13.75
N ASP A 207 -11.87 31.87 13.02
CA ASP A 207 -11.77 31.73 11.56
C ASP A 207 -10.82 30.58 11.24
N LEU A 208 -11.31 29.67 10.39
CA LEU A 208 -10.59 28.49 9.95
C LEU A 208 -10.02 28.72 8.54
N ALA A 209 -8.71 28.52 8.40
CA ALA A 209 -8.05 28.37 7.10
C ALA A 209 -7.30 27.04 7.07
N ALA A 210 -7.63 26.17 6.11
CA ALA A 210 -6.95 24.91 5.95
C ALA A 210 -6.75 24.56 4.47
N SER A 211 -5.61 23.93 4.20
CA SER A 211 -5.26 23.31 2.94
C SER A 211 -4.88 21.88 3.24
N VAL A 212 -5.58 20.91 2.68
CA VAL A 212 -5.35 19.49 2.95
C VAL A 212 -4.92 18.83 1.66
N SER A 213 -3.71 18.27 1.68
CA SER A 213 -3.22 17.43 0.58
C SER A 213 -3.74 16.00 0.75
N PRO A 214 -4.09 15.32 -0.35
CA PRO A 214 -4.41 13.90 -0.30
C PRO A 214 -3.27 13.09 0.33
N GLY A 215 -3.66 12.22 1.26
CA GLY A 215 -2.70 11.42 2.01
C GLY A 215 -3.37 10.23 2.67
N LYS A 216 -2.58 9.19 2.94
CA LYS A 216 -3.00 8.05 3.73
C LYS A 216 -1.84 7.43 4.46
N THR A 217 -2.14 6.76 5.55
CA THR A 217 -1.19 5.89 6.23
C THR A 217 -1.92 4.66 6.72
N TYR A 218 -1.30 3.52 6.46
CA TYR A 218 -1.78 2.22 6.85
C TYR A 218 -0.73 1.58 7.75
N TYR A 219 -1.18 1.00 8.84
CA TYR A 219 -0.36 0.16 9.70
C TYR A 219 -1.15 -1.09 10.04
N LYS A 220 -0.53 -2.26 9.92
CA LYS A 220 -1.05 -3.48 10.54
C LYS A 220 0.08 -4.31 11.10
N LYS A 221 -0.14 -4.82 12.31
CA LYS A 221 0.73 -5.79 12.97
C LYS A 221 -0.13 -6.72 13.82
N GLY A 222 -0.15 -8.01 13.46
CA GLY A 222 -1.01 -8.98 14.11
C GLY A 222 -2.48 -8.56 14.04
N ASP A 223 -3.13 -8.43 15.19
CA ASP A 223 -4.54 -8.09 15.34
C ASP A 223 -4.83 -6.58 15.37
N THR A 224 -3.80 -5.73 15.39
CA THR A 224 -3.94 -4.27 15.32
C THR A 224 -3.83 -3.80 13.88
N LYS A 225 -4.85 -3.09 13.38
CA LYS A 225 -4.83 -2.41 12.08
C LYS A 225 -5.28 -0.96 12.25
N ILE A 226 -4.55 -0.02 11.68
CA ILE A 226 -4.83 1.41 11.73
C ILE A 226 -4.82 1.94 10.31
N PHE A 227 -5.84 2.73 9.97
CA PHE A 227 -5.91 3.42 8.70
C PHE A 227 -6.34 4.85 8.92
N ALA A 228 -5.60 5.79 8.35
CA ALA A 228 -5.97 7.19 8.30
C ALA A 228 -5.90 7.70 6.87
N PHE A 229 -6.78 8.61 6.52
CA PHE A 229 -6.90 9.15 5.17
C PHE A 229 -7.31 10.62 5.18
N THR A 230 -6.73 11.43 4.30
CA THR A 230 -7.06 12.85 4.11
C THR A 230 -7.39 13.13 2.66
N GLU A 231 -8.46 13.88 2.41
CA GLU A 231 -8.83 14.46 1.11
C GLU A 231 -9.52 15.81 1.28
N LEU A 232 -9.63 16.58 0.20
CA LEU A 232 -10.16 17.94 0.19
C LEU A 232 -11.57 18.05 0.81
N TYR A 233 -12.42 17.04 0.58
CA TYR A 233 -13.81 17.02 1.05
C TYR A 233 -13.98 16.60 2.51
N ASN A 234 -12.95 16.03 3.14
CA ASN A 234 -13.01 15.68 4.57
C ASN A 234 -13.21 16.92 5.46
N MET A 235 -13.11 18.13 4.91
CA MET A 235 -13.31 19.40 5.63
C MET A 235 -14.76 19.91 5.68
N ILE A 236 -15.68 19.38 4.85
CA ILE A 236 -17.04 19.95 4.69
C ILE A 236 -18.08 18.96 5.21
N GLY A 237 -18.05 18.68 6.52
CA GLY A 237 -19.00 17.80 7.17
C GLY A 237 -18.81 17.76 8.69
N PRO A 238 -19.74 17.15 9.46
CA PRO A 238 -19.54 16.93 10.89
C PRO A 238 -18.23 16.17 11.16
N SER A 239 -17.61 16.39 12.32
CA SER A 239 -16.33 15.80 12.74
C SER A 239 -16.41 14.27 12.91
N MET A 240 -16.49 13.54 11.80
CA MET A 240 -16.80 12.11 11.79
C MET A 240 -15.60 11.20 12.03
N GLY A 241 -14.38 11.74 12.07
CA GLY A 241 -13.16 10.94 12.20
C GLY A 241 -12.61 10.48 10.86
N ASN A 242 -11.31 10.72 10.62
CA ASN A 242 -10.62 10.25 9.42
C ASN A 242 -9.61 9.12 9.71
N MET A 243 -9.57 8.65 10.96
CA MET A 243 -8.73 7.54 11.42
C MET A 243 -9.59 6.45 12.04
N GLU A 244 -9.33 5.23 11.61
CA GLU A 244 -9.94 4.02 12.13
C GLU A 244 -8.87 3.12 12.75
N ILE A 245 -9.13 2.62 13.94
CA ILE A 245 -8.31 1.64 14.65
C ILE A 245 -9.13 0.36 14.80
N PHE A 246 -8.59 -0.76 14.36
CA PHE A 246 -9.13 -2.08 14.50
C PHE A 246 -8.23 -2.88 15.46
N LYS A 247 -8.85 -3.49 16.47
CA LYS A 247 -8.20 -4.43 17.38
C LYS A 247 -9.02 -5.71 17.38
N GLY A 248 -8.57 -6.70 16.62
CA GLY A 248 -9.41 -7.83 16.21
C GLY A 248 -10.67 -7.32 15.48
N GLU A 249 -11.85 -7.66 15.98
CA GLU A 249 -13.13 -7.23 15.41
C GLU A 249 -13.59 -5.85 15.89
N LYS A 250 -12.99 -5.31 16.96
CA LYS A 250 -13.39 -4.01 17.52
C LYS A 250 -12.86 -2.89 16.63
N LYS A 251 -13.78 -2.10 16.07
CA LYS A 251 -13.49 -0.85 15.35
C LYS A 251 -13.68 0.36 16.28
N THR A 252 -12.70 1.25 16.31
CA THR A 252 -12.74 2.55 16.98
C THR A 252 -12.46 3.64 15.95
N THR A 253 -13.40 4.57 15.77
CA THR A 253 -13.18 5.77 14.95
C THR A 253 -12.75 6.90 15.85
N ILE A 254 -11.62 7.53 15.53
CA ILE A 254 -11.11 8.66 16.30
C ILE A 254 -11.91 9.91 15.96
N PRO A 255 -12.57 10.58 16.93
CA PRO A 255 -13.27 11.85 16.65
C PRO A 255 -12.27 12.91 16.22
N GLY A 256 -12.70 13.90 15.43
CA GLY A 256 -11.77 14.90 14.91
C GLY A 256 -11.03 14.44 13.65
N TYR A 257 -9.99 15.19 13.30
CA TYR A 257 -9.19 14.96 12.10
C TYR A 257 -7.72 14.79 12.46
N THR A 258 -7.10 13.75 11.94
CA THR A 258 -5.72 13.35 12.19
C THR A 258 -4.85 13.56 10.94
N GLY A 259 -3.57 13.86 11.13
CA GLY A 259 -2.60 14.11 10.05
C GLY A 259 -2.68 15.52 9.42
N HIS A 260 -3.64 16.35 9.84
CA HIS A 260 -3.75 17.73 9.38
C HIS A 260 -2.66 18.61 10.02
N GLY A 261 -1.92 19.37 9.22
CA GLY A 261 -0.74 20.13 9.66
C GLY A 261 0.59 19.41 9.43
N GLN A 262 0.57 18.19 8.88
CA GLN A 262 1.79 17.51 8.49
C GLN A 262 2.46 18.17 7.28
N LYS A 263 3.79 18.15 7.27
CA LYS A 263 4.56 18.25 6.02
C LYS A 263 4.50 16.91 5.29
N GLN A 264 4.85 16.90 4.00
CA GLN A 264 4.90 15.71 3.15
C GLN A 264 5.46 14.48 3.90
N GLY A 265 4.64 13.44 4.08
CA GLY A 265 4.95 12.35 4.99
C GLY A 265 3.74 11.49 5.40
N PRO A 266 3.93 10.57 6.36
CA PRO A 266 2.86 9.75 6.91
C PRO A 266 1.95 10.56 7.84
N LEU A 267 0.63 10.33 7.72
CA LEU A 267 -0.40 10.94 8.57
C LEU A 267 -0.21 10.62 10.06
N PHE A 268 0.38 9.46 10.35
CA PHE A 268 0.73 9.09 11.71
C PHE A 268 1.98 8.21 11.77
N THR A 269 2.67 8.25 12.91
CA THR A 269 3.67 7.26 13.28
C THR A 269 3.16 6.36 14.41
N VAL A 270 3.74 5.16 14.56
CA VAL A 270 3.42 4.20 15.61
C VAL A 270 4.68 3.96 16.43
N ASP A 271 4.56 4.03 17.74
CA ASP A 271 5.59 3.62 18.69
C ASP A 271 4.94 3.00 19.94
N GLY A 272 5.28 1.75 20.22
CA GLY A 272 4.63 0.94 21.24
C GLY A 272 3.11 0.85 21.06
N GLU A 273 2.37 1.19 22.11
CA GLU A 273 0.90 1.17 22.15
C GLU A 273 0.25 2.49 21.67
N TYR A 274 1.06 3.41 21.14
CA TYR A 274 0.63 4.77 20.80
C TYR A 274 0.78 5.10 19.32
N ILE A 275 -0.19 5.84 18.82
CA ILE A 275 -0.19 6.50 17.51
C ILE A 275 0.17 7.96 17.73
N TYR A 276 1.15 8.48 17.00
CA TYR A 276 1.55 9.89 17.05
C TYR A 276 1.10 10.60 15.79
N THR A 277 0.39 11.71 15.95
CA THR A 277 -0.21 12.45 14.85
C THR A 277 -0.43 13.91 15.25
N ALA A 278 -0.69 14.78 14.27
CA ALA A 278 -1.42 16.02 14.54
C ALA A 278 -2.92 15.71 14.60
N HIS A 279 -3.68 16.41 15.45
CA HIS A 279 -5.11 16.20 15.65
C HIS A 279 -5.88 17.51 15.79
N ILE A 280 -7.09 17.53 15.24
CA ILE A 280 -7.97 18.69 15.15
C ILE A 280 -9.41 18.31 15.51
N GLU A 281 -9.98 18.98 16.50
CA GLU A 281 -11.39 18.85 16.87
C GLU A 281 -12.07 20.21 16.68
N ILE A 282 -12.75 20.39 15.54
CA ILE A 282 -13.31 21.69 15.14
C ILE A 282 -14.35 22.17 16.15
N ASP A 283 -15.27 21.30 16.57
CA ASP A 283 -16.36 21.66 17.49
C ASP A 283 -15.85 22.17 18.84
N ARG A 284 -14.73 21.59 19.31
CA ARG A 284 -14.09 21.98 20.57
C ARG A 284 -12.95 22.98 20.40
N HIS A 285 -12.64 23.37 19.16
CA HIS A 285 -11.56 24.28 18.83
C HIS A 285 -10.20 23.81 19.37
N ARG A 286 -9.94 22.50 19.34
CA ARG A 286 -8.68 21.92 19.85
C ARG A 286 -7.78 21.52 18.69
N TYR A 287 -6.52 21.92 18.74
CA TYR A 287 -5.50 21.55 17.77
C TYR A 287 -4.17 21.22 18.45
N GLY A 288 -3.42 20.28 17.90
CA GLY A 288 -2.04 20.05 18.30
C GLY A 288 -1.51 18.66 17.99
N TYR A 289 -0.22 18.47 18.25
CA TYR A 289 0.38 17.15 18.24
C TYR A 289 -0.12 16.35 19.44
N CYS A 290 -0.55 15.12 19.17
CA CYS A 290 -1.07 14.22 20.18
C CYS A 290 -0.48 12.82 20.03
N LYS A 291 -0.61 12.05 21.10
CA LYS A 291 -0.57 10.60 21.05
C LYS A 291 -1.97 10.04 21.27
N ILE A 292 -2.30 8.94 20.61
CA ILE A 292 -3.57 8.24 20.71
C ILE A 292 -3.29 6.82 21.17
N LYS A 293 -3.91 6.38 22.27
CA LYS A 293 -3.75 5.01 22.76
C LYS A 293 -4.57 4.05 21.87
N MET A 294 -3.92 3.04 21.29
CA MET A 294 -4.55 2.18 20.28
C MET A 294 -5.79 1.43 20.78
N ASP A 295 -5.76 0.92 22.01
CA ASP A 295 -6.84 0.09 22.55
C ASP A 295 -8.12 0.88 22.87
N THR A 296 -7.96 2.15 23.24
CA THR A 296 -9.03 3.00 23.77
C THR A 296 -9.42 4.12 22.82
N GLY A 297 -8.54 4.53 21.89
CA GLY A 297 -8.70 5.75 21.11
C GLY A 297 -8.53 7.03 21.93
N GLU A 298 -8.03 6.93 23.17
CA GLU A 298 -7.85 8.10 24.05
C GLU A 298 -6.76 9.02 23.49
N ILE A 299 -7.09 10.30 23.36
CA ILE A 299 -6.23 11.33 22.77
C ILE A 299 -5.56 12.13 23.90
N THR A 300 -4.23 12.18 23.91
CA THR A 300 -3.43 13.01 24.81
C THR A 300 -2.60 14.01 24.01
N TYR A 301 -2.83 15.31 24.19
CA TYR A 301 -2.05 16.36 23.55
C TYR A 301 -0.70 16.55 24.23
N LEU A 302 0.39 16.57 23.45
CA LEU A 302 1.76 16.52 23.96
C LEU A 302 2.31 17.88 24.42
N GLY A 303 1.69 18.99 23.99
CA GLY A 303 2.06 20.36 24.36
C GLY A 303 0.93 21.12 25.09
N GLY A 304 -0.09 20.42 25.56
CA GLY A 304 -1.36 21.01 25.99
C GLY A 304 -2.33 21.25 24.83
N ASP A 305 -3.57 21.61 25.17
CA ASP A 305 -4.58 21.95 24.18
C ASP A 305 -4.33 23.37 23.66
N ASN A 306 -3.93 23.52 22.40
CA ASN A 306 -3.99 24.82 21.77
C ASN A 306 -5.43 25.08 21.33
N LEU A 307 -6.07 26.04 22.00
CA LEU A 307 -7.37 26.57 21.57
C LEU A 307 -7.26 27.43 20.30
N TYR A 308 -6.03 27.86 19.97
CA TYR A 308 -5.70 28.75 18.85
C TYR A 308 -4.34 28.37 18.26
N TYR A 309 -4.21 28.44 16.93
CA TYR A 309 -2.95 28.23 16.21
C TYR A 309 -2.71 29.41 15.27
N GLU A 310 -1.82 30.31 15.67
CA GLU A 310 -1.25 31.37 14.82
C GLU A 310 0.24 31.03 14.60
N PRO A 311 0.69 30.88 13.33
CA PRO A 311 2.06 30.45 13.02
C PRO A 311 3.13 31.43 13.50
#